data_AF-A0A0F9L4I0-F1
#
_entry.id   AF-A0A0F9L4I0-F1
#
_cell.length_a   1.000
_cell.length_b   1.000
_cell.length_c   1.000
_cell.angle_alpha   90.00
_cell.angle_beta   90.00
_cell.angle_gamma   90.00
#
_symmetry.space_group_name_H-M   'P 1'
#
loop_
_entity.id
_entity.type
_entity.pdbx_description
1 polymer ?
#
loop_
_entity_poly.entity_id
_entity_poly.type
_entity_poly.pdbx_seq_one_letter_code
_entity_poly.pdbx_strand_id
1 'polypeptide(L)' 'MAYVDPDYKTKKAFKEAVASGVEHRPYNPNGMFPEKGNGHTTVEGPHYPKPHTWYASCQVEDGVVVKVS' A
#
# COMPACT_ATOMS: atom_id res chain seq x y z
N MET A 1 4.10 2.06 8.53
CA MET A 1 3.08 1.95 7.47
C MET A 1 3.79 1.46 6.23
N ALA A 2 3.06 0.89 5.30
CA ALA A 2 3.63 0.28 4.12
C ALA A 2 3.60 1.25 2.94
N TYR A 3 4.55 1.05 2.03
CA TYR A 3 4.50 1.56 0.68
C TYR A 3 4.10 0.46 -0.29
N VAL A 4 3.75 0.85 -1.50
CA VAL A 4 3.51 -0.04 -2.63
C VAL A 4 4.12 0.58 -3.87
N ASP A 5 4.58 -0.23 -4.81
CA ASP A 5 5.02 0.28 -6.10
C ASP A 5 3.88 0.25 -7.11
N PRO A 6 3.71 1.30 -7.93
CA PRO A 6 4.45 2.58 -7.93
C PRO A 6 4.01 3.59 -6.84
N ASP A 7 4.79 4.66 -6.64
CA ASP A 7 4.45 5.81 -5.75
C ASP A 7 3.20 6.56 -6.25
N TYR A 8 2.02 6.17 -5.76
CA TYR A 8 0.75 6.79 -6.12
C TYR A 8 0.59 8.18 -5.50
N LYS A 9 0.23 9.16 -6.35
CA LYS A 9 -0.04 10.54 -5.91
C LYS A 9 -1.29 10.68 -5.05
N THR A 10 -2.26 9.77 -5.17
CA THR A 10 -3.53 9.82 -4.42
C THR A 10 -4.01 8.42 -4.04
N LYS A 11 -4.75 8.32 -2.93
CA LYS A 11 -5.47 7.12 -2.53
C LYS A 11 -6.41 6.59 -3.63
N LYS A 12 -7.06 7.49 -4.38
CA LYS A 12 -7.99 7.12 -5.46
C LYS A 12 -7.26 6.34 -6.57
N ALA A 13 -6.11 6.85 -7.02
CA ALA A 13 -5.32 6.19 -8.06
C ALA A 13 -4.82 4.81 -7.62
N PHE A 14 -4.38 4.67 -6.37
CA PHE A 14 -4.00 3.37 -5.81
C PHE A 14 -5.19 2.41 -5.76
N LYS A 15 -6.35 2.87 -5.24
CA LYS A 15 -7.57 2.06 -5.17
C LYS A 15 -8.07 1.60 -6.55
N GLU A 16 -7.98 2.46 -7.56
CA GLU A 16 -8.33 2.13 -8.94
C GLU A 16 -7.37 1.08 -9.53
N ALA A 17 -6.08 1.17 -9.25
CA ALA A 17 -5.10 0.17 -9.71
C ALA A 17 -5.32 -1.21 -9.08
N VAL A 18 -5.62 -1.26 -7.77
CA VAL A 18 -6.01 -2.52 -7.12
C VAL A 18 -7.30 -3.07 -7.73
N ALA A 19 -8.31 -2.22 -7.96
CA ALA A 19 -9.58 -2.63 -8.56
C ALA A 19 -9.43 -3.10 -10.02
N SER A 20 -8.42 -2.61 -10.75
CA SER A 20 -8.09 -3.06 -12.10
C SER A 20 -7.25 -4.34 -12.14
N GLY A 21 -6.97 -4.96 -10.99
CA GLY A 21 -6.20 -6.20 -10.88
C GLY A 21 -4.68 -6.03 -10.92
N VAL A 22 -4.16 -4.81 -10.76
CA VAL A 22 -2.71 -4.61 -10.61
C VAL A 22 -2.30 -5.13 -9.24
N GLU A 23 -1.36 -6.08 -9.23
CA GLU A 23 -0.83 -6.65 -8.01
C GLU A 23 0.04 -5.63 -7.26
N HIS A 24 -0.21 -5.47 -5.96
CA HIS A 24 0.60 -4.63 -5.10
C HIS A 24 1.03 -5.41 -3.87
N ARG A 25 2.34 -5.44 -3.62
CA ARG A 25 2.93 -6.05 -2.42
C ARG A 25 3.37 -4.94 -1.47
N PRO A 26 2.71 -4.80 -0.30
CA PRO A 26 3.12 -3.83 0.70
C PRO A 26 4.57 -4.10 1.13
N TYR A 27 5.37 -3.04 1.27
CA TYR A 27 6.73 -3.14 1.78
C TYR A 27 7.07 -2.00 2.74
N ASN A 28 8.01 -2.24 3.64
CA ASN A 28 8.58 -1.22 4.53
C ASN A 28 9.97 -0.84 4.02
N PRO A 29 10.20 0.40 3.57
CA PRO A 29 11.50 0.82 3.01
C PRO A 29 12.63 0.78 4.05
N ASN A 30 12.32 0.89 5.35
CA ASN A 30 13.32 0.91 6.42
C ASN A 30 13.60 -0.48 6.99
N GLY A 31 12.87 -1.52 6.56
CA GLY A 31 13.09 -2.91 6.98
C GLY A 31 12.90 -3.19 8.48
N MET A 32 12.52 -2.20 9.30
CA MET A 32 12.39 -2.36 10.76
C MET A 32 11.33 -3.37 11.17
N PHE A 33 10.30 -3.57 10.35
CA PHE A 33 9.27 -4.58 10.55
C PHE A 33 8.91 -5.22 9.21
N PRO A 34 8.88 -6.57 9.13
CA PRO A 34 8.40 -7.24 7.93
C PRO A 34 6.91 -6.94 7.76
N GLU A 35 6.50 -6.64 6.51
CA GLU A 35 5.10 -6.49 6.20
C GLU A 35 4.39 -7.83 6.38
N LYS A 36 3.16 -7.77 6.91
CA LYS A 36 2.38 -8.98 7.17
C LYS A 36 2.03 -9.62 5.83
N GLY A 37 2.33 -10.92 5.69
CA GLY A 37 1.89 -11.69 4.52
C GLY A 37 0.37 -11.75 4.38
N ASN A 38 -0.39 -11.70 5.49
CA ASN A 38 -1.85 -11.73 5.51
C ASN A 38 -2.42 -10.76 6.55
N GLY A 39 -3.62 -10.25 6.30
CA GLY A 39 -4.41 -9.44 7.25
C GLY A 39 -4.49 -7.97 6.86
N HIS A 40 -4.63 -7.10 7.86
CA HIS A 40 -4.75 -5.66 7.63
C HIS A 40 -3.39 -4.95 7.68
N THR A 41 -3.17 -4.05 6.71
CA THR A 41 -2.08 -3.07 6.72
C THR A 41 -2.59 -1.68 6.33
N THR A 42 -1.79 -0.65 6.61
CA THR A 42 -2.04 0.71 6.14
C THR A 42 -0.97 1.06 5.13
N VAL A 43 -1.41 1.32 3.89
CA VAL A 43 -0.56 1.86 2.83
C VAL A 43 -0.65 3.38 2.85
N GLU A 44 0.48 4.05 2.73
CA GLU A 44 0.55 5.52 2.75
C GLU A 44 1.28 6.05 1.52
N GLY A 45 0.99 7.30 1.18
CA GLY A 45 1.71 7.97 0.12
C GLY A 45 1.45 9.48 0.05
N PRO A 46 2.17 10.22 -0.81
CA PRO A 46 3.30 9.76 -1.62
C PRO A 46 4.49 9.27 -0.77
N HIS A 47 5.41 8.49 -1.32
CA HIS A 47 6.56 7.97 -0.58
C HIS A 47 7.47 9.11 -0.06
N TYR A 48 8.06 8.91 1.12
CA TYR A 48 9.14 9.77 1.62
C TYR A 48 10.24 9.91 0.54
N PRO A 49 10.85 11.10 0.34
CA PRO A 49 10.86 12.30 1.18
C PRO A 49 9.65 13.24 1.05
N LYS A 50 8.67 12.91 0.22
CA LYS A 50 7.46 13.74 0.09
C LYS A 50 6.59 13.55 1.34
N PRO A 51 5.88 14.61 1.81
CA PRO A 51 4.94 14.47 2.91
C PRO A 51 3.78 13.55 2.50
N HIS A 52 3.43 12.58 3.35
CA HIS A 52 2.27 11.72 3.12
C HIS A 52 0.98 12.55 3.16
N THR A 53 0.25 12.55 2.05
CA THR A 53 -1.03 13.26 1.92
C THR A 53 -2.23 12.33 1.93
N TRP A 54 -2.00 11.01 1.90
CA TRP A 54 -3.06 10.01 1.95
C TRP A 54 -2.64 8.73 2.66
N TYR A 55 -3.64 8.07 3.25
CA TYR A 55 -3.53 6.78 3.93
C TYR A 55 -4.68 5.89 3.48
N ALA A 56 -4.42 4.60 3.34
CA ALA A 56 -5.36 3.60 2.85
C ALA A 56 -5.34 2.36 3.73
N SER A 57 -6.49 1.99 4.29
CA SER A 57 -6.63 0.71 4.99
C SER A 57 -6.81 -0.40 3.97
N CYS A 58 -5.94 -1.41 4.06
CA CYS A 58 -5.82 -2.47 3.07
C CYS A 58 -6.04 -3.83 3.73
N GLN A 59 -6.66 -4.75 2.98
CA GLN A 59 -6.62 -6.18 3.25
C GLN A 59 -5.56 -6.83 2.36
N VAL A 60 -4.72 -7.67 2.95
CA VAL A 60 -3.63 -8.39 2.30
C VAL A 60 -3.89 -9.89 2.39
N GLU A 61 -3.76 -10.58 1.27
CA GLU A 61 -3.82 -12.04 1.14
C GLU A 61 -2.61 -12.49 0.28
N ASP A 62 -1.84 -13.46 0.77
CA ASP A 62 -0.61 -13.99 0.17
C ASP A 62 0.41 -12.91 -0.24
N GLY A 63 0.49 -11.88 0.59
CA GLY A 63 1.36 -10.71 0.43
C GLY A 63 0.84 -9.69 -0.58
N VAL A 64 -0.37 -9.87 -1.11
CA VAL A 64 -0.98 -9.00 -2.13
C VAL A 64 -2.16 -8.22 -1.56
N VAL A 65 -2.27 -6.94 -1.88
CA VAL A 65 -3.45 -6.14 -1.53
C VAL A 65 -4.65 -6.59 -2.36
N VAL A 66 -5.70 -7.09 -1.69
CA VAL A 66 -6.94 -7.54 -2.33
C VAL A 66 -8.11 -6.56 -2.16
N LYS A 67 -8.04 -5.65 -1.18
CA LYS A 67 -9.09 -4.65 -0.93
C LYS A 67 -8.51 -3.38 -0.33
N VAL A 68 -9.05 -2.24 -0.77
CA VAL A 68 -8.71 -0.90 -0.26
C VAL A 68 -9.97 -0.17 0.19
N SER A 69 -10.00 0.30 1.45
CA SER A 69 -11.10 1.08 2.03
C SER A 69 -10.77 2.56 2.06
#